data_AF-A0A817NHI9-F1
#
_entry.id   AF-A0A817NHI9-F1
#
_cell.length_a   1.000
_cell.length_b   1.000
_cell.length_c   1.000
_cell.angle_alpha   90.00
_cell.angle_beta   90.00
_cell.angle_gamma   90.00
#
_symmetry.space_group_name_H-M   'P 1'
#
loop_
_entity.id
_entity.type
_entity.pdbx_description
1 polymer ?
#
loop_
_entity_poly.entity_id
_entity_poly.type
_entity_poly.pdbx_seq_one_letter_code
_entity_poly.pdbx_strand_id
1 'polypeptide(L)'
;LSNFVDSLKPPLRIPKPNHSLLVAMNIPICEQDRVHYIGILDGLIKSFFSTFDISISSSEFHAPIDIKKDRPEDYRPITTTLQRQRELHLCRIGLKTFRTNVERRRNERKNRESMLEKALVREHVESN
;
A
#
# COMPACT_ATOMS: atom_id res chain seq x y z
N LEU A 1 -5.45 9.82 -7.77
CA LEU A 1 -5.23 8.93 -8.94
C LEU A 1 -6.49 8.13 -9.35
N SER A 2 -7.11 7.36 -8.45
CA SER A 2 -8.30 6.53 -8.79
C SER A 2 -9.44 7.29 -9.49
N ASN A 3 -9.82 8.46 -8.98
CA ASN A 3 -10.86 9.30 -9.61
C ASN A 3 -10.45 9.81 -11.00
N PHE A 4 -9.17 10.12 -11.17
CA PHE A 4 -8.64 10.64 -12.44
C PHE A 4 -8.82 9.58 -13.55
N VAL A 5 -8.38 8.35 -13.31
CA VAL A 5 -8.44 7.29 -14.32
C VAL A 5 -9.89 6.87 -14.64
N ASP A 6 -10.81 6.97 -13.67
CA ASP A 6 -12.25 6.73 -13.88
C ASP A 6 -12.91 7.85 -14.70
N SER A 7 -12.41 9.09 -14.62
CA SER A 7 -12.92 10.24 -15.36
C SER A 7 -12.46 10.32 -16.82
N LEU A 8 -11.48 9.50 -17.21
CA LEU A 8 -10.99 9.46 -18.60
C LEU A 8 -12.09 8.97 -19.55
N LYS A 9 -11.97 9.32 -20.83
CA LYS A 9 -12.86 8.80 -21.88
C LYS A 9 -12.40 7.41 -22.33
N PRO A 10 -13.33 6.54 -22.80
CA PRO A 10 -12.94 5.32 -23.51
C PRO A 10 -12.01 5.65 -24.68
N PRO A 11 -10.99 4.83 -24.97
CA PRO A 11 -10.70 3.52 -24.39
C PRO A 11 -9.73 3.51 -23.19
N LEU A 12 -9.23 4.68 -22.76
CA LEU A 12 -8.26 4.80 -21.66
C LEU A 12 -8.91 4.85 -20.25
N ARG A 13 -10.24 4.86 -20.20
CA ARG A 13 -11.02 4.85 -18.96
C ARG A 13 -10.83 3.54 -18.20
N ILE A 14 -10.43 3.62 -16.93
CA ILE A 14 -10.47 2.48 -16.01
C ILE A 14 -11.54 2.73 -14.95
N PRO A 15 -12.74 2.12 -15.10
CA PRO A 15 -13.85 2.31 -14.18
C PRO A 15 -13.52 1.73 -12.80
N LYS A 16 -14.15 2.27 -11.76
CA LYS A 16 -14.05 1.70 -10.41
C LYS A 16 -14.76 0.34 -10.33
N PRO A 17 -14.25 -0.62 -9.56
CA PRO A 17 -13.07 -0.56 -8.70
C PRO A 17 -11.75 -0.73 -9.47
N ASN A 18 -10.87 0.28 -9.42
CA ASN A 18 -9.63 0.33 -10.22
C ASN A 18 -8.33 0.20 -9.40
N HIS A 19 -8.43 -0.01 -8.08
CA HIS A 19 -7.26 -0.03 -7.20
C HIS A 19 -6.26 -1.14 -7.56
N SER A 20 -6.73 -2.37 -7.78
CA SER A 20 -5.86 -3.51 -8.09
C SER A 20 -5.08 -3.30 -9.40
N LEU A 21 -5.73 -2.71 -10.41
CA LEU A 21 -5.09 -2.40 -11.68
C LEU A 21 -4.04 -1.28 -11.54
N LEU A 22 -4.34 -0.23 -10.77
CA LEU A 22 -3.37 0.84 -10.47
C LEU A 22 -2.12 0.34 -9.73
N VAL A 23 -2.30 -0.65 -8.85
CA VAL A 23 -1.19 -1.33 -8.18
C VAL A 23 -0.39 -2.17 -9.17
N ALA A 24 -1.06 -2.90 -10.06
CA ALA A 24 -0.40 -3.73 -11.08
C ALA A 24 0.38 -2.91 -12.13
N MET A 25 -0.05 -1.68 -12.43
CA MET A 25 0.67 -0.77 -13.35
C MET A 25 2.03 -0.29 -12.82
N ASN A 26 2.36 -0.55 -11.55
CA ASN A 26 3.67 -0.24 -10.95
C ASN A 26 4.12 1.22 -11.17
N ILE A 27 3.22 2.17 -10.96
CA ILE A 27 3.43 3.59 -11.27
C ILE A 27 4.40 4.19 -10.24
N PRO A 28 5.44 4.93 -10.66
CA PRO A 28 6.38 5.57 -9.74
C PRO A 28 5.74 6.72 -8.95
N ILE A 29 6.03 6.76 -7.66
CA ILE A 29 5.62 7.78 -6.70
C ILE A 29 6.87 8.58 -6.31
N CYS A 30 6.80 9.89 -6.49
CA CYS A 30 7.84 10.86 -6.20
C CYS A 30 7.72 11.43 -4.78
N GLU A 31 8.63 12.34 -4.44
CA GLU A 31 8.56 13.15 -3.22
C GLU A 31 7.18 13.77 -3.00
N GLN A 32 6.80 13.89 -1.72
CA GLN A 32 5.52 14.48 -1.28
C GLN A 32 4.28 13.72 -1.79
N ASP A 33 4.41 12.40 -2.01
CA ASP A 33 3.32 11.48 -2.44
C ASP A 33 2.70 11.88 -3.79
N ARG A 34 3.50 12.52 -4.65
CA ARG A 34 3.09 12.93 -6.00
C ARG A 34 3.41 11.87 -7.03
N VAL A 35 2.62 11.85 -8.09
CA VAL A 35 2.86 11.00 -9.26
C VAL A 35 2.94 11.89 -10.50
N HIS A 36 3.98 11.70 -11.30
CA HIS A 36 4.17 12.46 -12.54
C HIS A 36 3.31 11.92 -13.68
N TYR A 37 2.83 12.80 -14.57
CA TYR A 37 1.94 12.43 -15.68
C TYR A 37 2.57 11.40 -16.62
N ILE A 38 3.90 11.46 -16.81
CA ILE A 38 4.65 10.50 -17.61
C ILE A 38 4.50 9.07 -17.07
N GLY A 39 4.61 8.87 -15.75
CA GLY A 39 4.45 7.55 -15.14
C GLY A 39 3.03 7.01 -15.25
N ILE A 40 2.04 7.91 -15.22
CA ILE A 40 0.63 7.54 -15.45
C ILE A 40 0.41 7.13 -16.90
N LEU A 41 0.94 7.91 -17.86
CA LEU A 41 0.81 7.64 -19.28
C LEU A 41 1.44 6.29 -19.66
N ASP A 42 2.66 6.02 -19.19
CA ASP A 42 3.36 4.75 -19.39
C ASP A 42 2.57 3.56 -18.82
N GLY A 43 2.04 3.70 -17.60
CA GLY A 43 1.20 2.68 -16.97
C GLY A 43 -0.08 2.40 -17.78
N LEU A 44 -0.77 3.44 -18.22
CA LEU A 44 -2.01 3.31 -19.00
C LEU A 44 -1.76 2.65 -20.36
N ILE A 45 -0.70 3.06 -21.06
CA ILE A 45 -0.32 2.49 -22.36
C ILE A 45 -0.01 1.00 -22.20
N LYS A 46 0.77 0.61 -21.19
CA LYS A 46 1.08 -0.79 -20.90
C LYS A 46 -0.16 -1.61 -20.55
N SER A 47 -1.04 -1.06 -19.72
CA SER A 47 -2.30 -1.73 -19.35
C SER A 47 -3.21 -1.91 -20.57
N PHE A 48 -3.25 -0.92 -21.47
CA PHE A 48 -4.00 -1.02 -22.71
C PHE A 48 -3.45 -2.14 -23.57
N PHE A 49 -2.15 -2.15 -23.90
CA PHE A 49 -1.56 -3.21 -24.72
C PHE A 49 -1.69 -4.60 -24.11
N SER A 50 -1.52 -4.73 -22.79
CA SER A 50 -1.71 -6.00 -22.08
C SER A 50 -3.15 -6.52 -22.16
N THR A 51 -4.16 -5.66 -22.36
CA THR A 51 -5.56 -6.09 -22.45
C THR A 51 -5.90 -6.65 -23.83
N PHE A 52 -5.22 -6.18 -24.87
CA PHE A 52 -5.53 -6.57 -26.25
C PHE A 52 -4.70 -7.75 -26.75
N ASP A 53 -3.92 -8.41 -25.89
CA ASP A 53 -2.94 -9.46 -26.28
C ASP A 53 -2.04 -9.02 -27.44
N ILE A 54 -1.86 -7.71 -27.57
CA ILE A 54 -0.97 -7.13 -28.55
C ILE A 54 0.44 -7.35 -27.98
N SER A 55 1.02 -8.50 -28.31
CA SER A 55 2.42 -8.83 -28.09
C SER A 55 3.30 -8.00 -29.02
N ILE A 56 3.13 -6.68 -28.96
CA ILE A 56 4.16 -5.79 -29.47
C ILE A 56 5.38 -6.08 -28.62
N SER A 57 6.37 -6.71 -29.25
CA SER A 57 7.77 -6.64 -28.89
C SER A 57 8.01 -5.27 -28.26
N SER A 58 8.25 -5.25 -26.95
CA SER A 58 8.41 -4.02 -26.15
C SER A 58 9.54 -3.10 -26.64
N SER A 59 10.23 -3.50 -27.71
CA SER A 59 11.28 -2.81 -28.46
C SER A 59 10.84 -2.10 -29.75
N GLU A 60 9.72 -2.43 -30.39
CA GLU A 60 9.41 -1.93 -31.75
C GLU A 60 8.39 -0.78 -31.82
N PHE A 61 7.42 -0.68 -30.91
CA PHE A 61 6.53 0.52 -30.83
C PHE A 61 6.81 1.41 -29.61
N HIS A 62 7.47 0.86 -28.59
CA HIS A 62 8.14 1.72 -27.66
C HIS A 62 9.41 2.18 -28.39
N ALA A 63 9.34 3.28 -29.15
CA ALA A 63 10.31 4.31 -28.81
C ALA A 63 10.09 4.45 -27.30
N PRO A 64 10.99 3.94 -26.44
CA PRO A 64 10.80 4.19 -25.03
C PRO A 64 10.59 5.69 -25.01
N ILE A 65 9.46 6.15 -24.46
CA ILE A 65 9.48 7.51 -23.95
C ILE A 65 10.75 7.46 -23.14
N ASP A 66 11.79 8.16 -23.60
CA ASP A 66 13.11 8.01 -23.02
C ASP A 66 13.03 8.88 -21.78
N ILE A 67 12.21 8.42 -20.82
CA ILE A 67 11.94 9.01 -19.50
C ILE A 67 13.25 8.98 -18.69
N LYS A 68 14.35 8.50 -19.26
CA LYS A 68 15.69 8.63 -18.72
C LYS A 68 16.45 9.80 -19.33
N LYS A 69 16.14 10.21 -20.57
CA LYS A 69 16.84 11.27 -21.30
C LYS A 69 16.24 12.66 -21.09
N ASP A 70 14.91 12.75 -20.91
CA ASP A 70 14.19 13.99 -20.57
C ASP A 70 13.47 13.88 -19.20
N ARG A 71 14.16 13.51 -18.12
CA ARG A 71 13.56 13.64 -16.78
C ARG A 71 13.48 15.14 -16.46
N PRO A 72 12.27 15.71 -16.24
CA PRO A 72 12.21 17.01 -15.60
C PRO A 72 12.93 16.92 -14.25
N GLU A 73 13.60 17.98 -13.80
CA GLU A 73 14.38 17.97 -12.54
C GLU A 73 13.55 17.50 -11.32
N ASP A 74 12.23 17.67 -11.41
CA ASP A 74 11.24 17.31 -10.41
C ASP A 74 10.86 15.81 -10.41
N TYR A 75 11.32 15.01 -11.39
CA TYR A 75 11.03 13.58 -11.47
C TYR A 75 12.00 12.74 -10.63
N ARG A 76 11.74 12.73 -9.31
CA ARG A 76 12.51 11.98 -8.31
C ARG A 76 11.67 10.85 -7.71
N PRO A 77 11.65 9.65 -8.33
CA PRO A 77 10.87 8.53 -7.80
C PRO A 77 11.49 7.96 -6.52
N ILE A 78 10.68 7.78 -5.48
CA ILE A 78 11.08 7.16 -4.20
C ILE A 78 10.56 5.72 -4.10
N THR A 79 9.33 5.49 -4.53
CA THR A 79 8.65 4.20 -4.42
C THR A 79 7.72 4.01 -5.62
N THR A 80 6.98 2.90 -5.66
CA THR A 80 5.97 2.64 -6.69
C THR A 80 4.63 2.26 -6.06
N THR A 81 3.54 2.32 -6.82
CA THR A 81 2.21 1.90 -6.35
C THR A 81 2.21 0.44 -5.86
N LEU A 82 2.97 -0.44 -6.53
CA LEU A 82 3.13 -1.84 -6.13
C LEU A 82 3.88 -1.97 -4.81
N GLN A 83 5.02 -1.28 -4.68
CA GLN A 83 5.85 -1.33 -3.48
C GLN A 83 5.10 -0.73 -2.29
N ARG A 84 4.46 0.42 -2.46
CA ARG A 84 3.64 1.08 -1.44
C ARG A 84 2.53 0.17 -0.92
N GLN A 85 1.86 -0.57 -1.80
CA GLN A 85 0.82 -1.52 -1.38
C GLN A 85 1.40 -2.67 -0.54
N ARG A 86 2.58 -3.18 -0.91
CA ARG A 86 3.29 -4.21 -0.12
C ARG A 86 3.69 -3.68 1.26
N GLU A 87 4.28 -2.48 1.32
CA GLU A 87 4.64 -1.82 2.57
C GLU A 87 3.42 -1.63 3.49
N LEU A 88 2.31 -1.11 2.96
CA LEU A 88 1.07 -0.95 3.74
C LEU A 88 0.54 -2.28 4.27
N HIS A 89 0.64 -3.35 3.48
CA HIS A 89 0.24 -4.68 3.92
C HIS A 89 1.12 -5.19 5.08
N LEU A 90 2.44 -5.06 4.95
CA LEU A 90 3.40 -5.44 5.99
C LEU A 90 3.19 -4.61 7.27
N CYS A 91 3.03 -3.29 7.14
CA CYS A 91 2.72 -2.40 8.25
C CYS A 91 1.43 -2.81 8.96
N ARG A 92 0.37 -3.17 8.23
CA ARG A 92 -0.90 -3.63 8.82
C ARG A 92 -0.72 -4.91 9.62
N ILE A 93 0.04 -5.89 9.10
CA ILE A 93 0.33 -7.13 9.81
C ILE A 93 1.11 -6.83 11.10
N GLY A 94 2.21 -6.07 10.99
CA GLY A 94 3.05 -5.71 12.13
C GLY A 94 2.29 -4.92 13.20
N LEU A 95 1.44 -3.97 12.79
CA LEU A 95 0.64 -3.18 13.72
C LEU A 95 -0.43 -4.04 14.41
N LYS A 96 -1.04 -4.98 13.69
CA LYS A 96 -2.00 -5.93 14.27
C LYS A 96 -1.34 -6.79 15.33
N THR A 97 -0.19 -7.41 15.02
CA THR A 97 0.52 -8.26 15.98
C THR A 97 1.02 -7.48 17.19
N PHE A 98 1.51 -6.26 16.97
CA PHE A 98 1.92 -5.36 18.06
C PHE A 98 0.74 -5.01 18.98
N ARG A 99 -0.41 -4.59 18.43
CA ARG A 99 -1.61 -4.25 19.22
C ARG A 99 -2.09 -5.43 20.06
N THR A 100 -2.21 -6.61 19.46
CA THR A 100 -2.59 -7.83 20.18
C THR A 100 -1.59 -8.18 21.29
N ASN A 101 -0.29 -8.00 21.05
CA ASN A 101 0.74 -8.25 22.08
C ASN A 101 0.62 -7.26 23.25
N VAL A 102 0.40 -5.99 22.97
CA VAL A 102 0.21 -4.94 23.99
C VAL A 102 -1.05 -5.20 24.82
N GLU A 103 -2.17 -5.56 24.18
CA GLU A 103 -3.41 -5.93 24.87
C GLU A 103 -3.24 -7.15 25.76
N ARG A 104 -2.58 -8.21 25.26
CA ARG A 104 -2.25 -9.39 26.05
C ARG A 104 -1.45 -9.02 27.30
N ARG A 105 -0.38 -8.24 27.15
CA ARG A 105 0.46 -7.76 28.27
C ARG A 105 -0.34 -6.90 29.26
N ARG A 106 -1.27 -6.09 28.78
CA ARG A 106 -2.15 -5.27 29.63
C ARG A 106 -3.10 -6.15 30.45
N ASN A 107 -3.69 -7.16 29.85
CA ASN A 107 -4.58 -8.10 30.52
C ASN A 107 -3.83 -8.96 31.54
N GLU A 108 -2.62 -9.40 31.22
CA GLU A 108 -1.75 -10.12 32.17
C GLU A 108 -1.39 -9.29 33.41
N ARG A 109 -1.19 -7.98 33.26
CA ARG A 109 -0.98 -7.08 34.41
C ARG A 109 -2.23 -7.01 35.30
N LYS A 110 -3.40 -6.75 34.71
CA LYS A 110 -4.68 -6.70 35.43
C LYS A 110 -5.02 -8.02 36.13
N ASN A 111 -4.78 -9.14 35.46
CA ASN A 111 -5.05 -10.47 36.03
C ASN A 111 -4.14 -10.75 37.23
N ARG A 112 -2.86 -10.38 37.17
CA ARG A 112 -1.94 -10.51 38.32
C ARG A 112 -2.36 -9.64 39.50
N GLU A 113 -2.75 -8.38 39.24
CA GLU A 113 -3.27 -7.48 40.28
C GLU A 113 -4.52 -8.06 40.95
N SER A 114 -5.49 -8.55 40.17
CA SER A 114 -6.70 -9.18 40.70
C SER A 114 -6.41 -10.48 41.48
N MET A 115 -5.41 -11.26 41.07
CA MET A 115 -4.98 -12.46 41.81
C MET A 115 -4.37 -12.10 43.17
N LEU A 116 -3.51 -11.08 43.22
CA LEU A 116 -2.89 -10.61 44.46
C LEU A 116 -3.95 -10.06 45.43
N GLU A 117 -4.90 -9.28 44.94
CA GLU A 117 -6.02 -8.76 45.73
C GLU A 117 -6.86 -9.90 46.33
N LYS A 118 -7.19 -10.92 45.53
CA LYS A 118 -7.92 -12.11 46.01
C LYS A 118 -7.12 -12.92 47.03
N ALA A 119 -5.80 -13.00 46.90
CA ALA A 119 -4.93 -13.71 47.84
C ALA A 119 -4.91 -13.00 49.20
N LEU A 120 -4.73 -11.68 49.21
CA LEU A 120 -4.75 -10.86 50.43
C LEU A 120 -6.07 -10.96 51.18
N VAL A 121 -7.21 -10.99 50.47
CA VAL A 121 -8.53 -11.15 51.09
C VAL A 121 -8.65 -12.53 51.76
N ARG A 122 -8.14 -13.60 51.13
CA ARG A 122 -8.18 -14.95 51.74
C ARG A 122 -7.36 -15.02 53.02
N GLU A 123 -6.15 -14.47 53.01
CA GLU A 123 -5.28 -14.42 54.20
C GLU A 123 -5.93 -13.66 55.36
N HIS A 124 -6.65 -12.56 55.07
CA HIS A 124 -7.40 -11.82 56.09
C HIS A 124 -8.58 -12.60 56.67
N VAL A 125 -9.26 -13.42 55.85
CA VAL A 125 -10.37 -14.27 56.32
C VAL A 125 -9.85 -15.45 57.15
N GLU A 126 -8.69 -16.00 56.82
CA GLU A 126 -8.09 -17.13 57.55
C GLU A 126 -7.43 -16.72 58.88
N SER A 127 -7.14 -15.42 59.08
CA SER A 127 -6.49 -14.88 60.29
C SER A 127 -7.47 -14.40 61.37
N ASN A 128 -8.78 -14.40 61.10
CA ASN A 128 -9.86 -14.00 62.02
C ASN A 128 -10.71 -15.21 62.43
#